data_AF-A0A519LD08-F1
#
_entry.id   AF-A0A519LD08-F1
#
_cell.length_a   1.000
_cell.length_b   1.000
_cell.length_c   1.000
_cell.angle_alpha   90.00
_cell.angle_beta   90.00
_cell.angle_gamma   90.00
#
_symmetry.space_group_name_H-M   'P 1'
#
loop_
_entity.id
_entity.type
_entity.pdbx_description
1 polymer ?
#
loop_
_entity_poly.entity_id
_entity_poly.type
_entity_poly.pdbx_seq_one_letter_code
_entity_poly.pdbx_strand_id
1 'polypeptide(L)' 'KQVVANAQLVRYLTQKYKIEYLIGHSEYGVFRNSKLWKESDPKYFTGKEDPGKDFMSKVRIQVADLKLKDKPSN' A
#
# COMPACT_ATOMS: atom_id res chain seq x y z
N LYS A 1 18.64 0.44 -5.91
CA LYS A 1 17.88 1.44 -5.11
C LYS A 1 16.54 0.83 -4.70
N GLN A 2 16.19 0.79 -3.40
CA GLN A 2 15.02 0.07 -2.86
C GLN A 2 13.67 0.47 -3.49
N VAL A 3 13.46 1.77 -3.76
CA VAL A 3 12.23 2.28 -4.40
C VAL A 3 11.97 1.63 -5.77
N VAL A 4 13.01 1.51 -6.60
CA VAL A 4 12.87 0.97 -7.97
C VAL A 4 12.53 -0.51 -7.93
N ALA A 5 13.19 -1.26 -7.05
CA ALA A 5 12.90 -2.69 -6.86
C ALA A 5 11.44 -2.90 -6.40
N ASN A 6 10.96 -2.09 -5.45
CA ASN A 6 9.57 -2.16 -5.00
C ASN A 6 8.58 -1.77 -6.10
N ALA A 7 8.86 -0.73 -6.88
CA ALA A 7 8.00 -0.34 -8.01
C ALA A 7 7.90 -1.45 -9.07
N GLN A 8 9.02 -2.11 -9.39
CA GLN A 8 9.04 -3.26 -10.30
C GLN A 8 8.24 -4.44 -9.74
N LEU A 9 8.37 -4.73 -8.45
CA LEU A 9 7.59 -5.78 -7.79
C LEU A 9 6.10 -5.48 -7.84
N VAL A 10 5.69 -4.23 -7.56
CA VAL A 10 4.29 -3.80 -7.66
C VAL A 10 3.78 -4.00 -9.08
N ARG A 11 4.53 -3.56 -10.11
CA ARG A 11 4.16 -3.80 -11.52
C ARG A 11 3.96 -5.28 -11.82
N TYR A 12 4.93 -6.12 -11.44
CA TYR A 12 4.84 -7.55 -11.65
C TYR A 12 3.59 -8.16 -11.00
N LEU A 13 3.30 -7.78 -9.75
CA LEU A 13 2.13 -8.26 -9.04
C LEU A 13 0.82 -7.74 -9.65
N THR A 14 0.78 -6.49 -10.11
CA THR A 14 -0.41 -5.90 -10.75
C THR A 14 -0.73 -6.50 -12.11
N GLN A 15 0.27 -7.07 -12.79
CA GLN A 15 0.06 -7.81 -14.03
C GLN A 15 -0.51 -9.20 -13.74
N LYS A 16 -0.09 -9.82 -12.63
CA LYS A 16 -0.50 -11.17 -12.25
C LYS A 16 -1.84 -11.20 -11.50
N TYR A 17 -2.12 -10.15 -10.74
CA TYR A 17 -3.29 -10.02 -9.88
C TYR A 17 -3.97 -8.67 -10.11
N LYS A 18 -5.29 -8.64 -9.98
CA LYS A 18 -6.08 -7.40 -10.08
C LYS A 18 -5.90 -6.57 -8.80
N ILE A 19 -4.75 -5.92 -8.69
CA ILE A 19 -4.42 -5.04 -7.57
C ILE A 19 -5.03 -3.68 -7.82
N GLU A 20 -5.87 -3.24 -6.89
CA GLU A 20 -6.50 -1.92 -6.94
C GLU A 20 -5.87 -0.95 -5.94
N TYR A 21 -5.18 -1.47 -4.90
CA TYR A 21 -4.70 -0.68 -3.79
C TYR A 21 -3.18 -0.85 -3.58
N LEU A 22 -2.49 0.28 -3.39
CA LEU A 22 -1.09 0.33 -2.99
C LEU A 22 -0.95 1.23 -1.77
N ILE A 23 -0.76 0.59 -0.61
CA ILE A 23 -0.78 1.25 0.69
C ILE A 23 0.54 1.01 1.42
N GLY A 24 0.99 2.03 2.14
CA GLY A 24 2.14 1.91 3.03
C GLY A 24 1.76 1.24 4.34
N HIS A 25 2.76 0.76 5.08
CA HIS A 25 2.53 0.19 6.40
C HIS A 25 2.02 1.23 7.41
N SER A 26 2.24 2.53 7.23
CA SER A 26 1.56 3.54 8.06
C SER A 26 0.09 3.77 7.67
N GLU A 27 -0.32 3.36 6.47
CA GLU A 27 -1.63 3.69 5.89
C GLU A 27 -2.67 2.58 6.06
N TYR A 28 -2.27 1.34 6.37
CA TYR A 28 -3.21 0.23 6.57
C TYR A 28 -4.20 0.49 7.71
N GLY A 29 -3.83 1.31 8.69
CA GLY A 29 -4.72 1.73 9.77
C GLY A 29 -5.98 2.45 9.28
N VAL A 30 -5.92 3.15 8.14
CA VAL A 30 -7.09 3.83 7.53
C VAL A 30 -8.13 2.81 7.07
N PHE A 31 -7.70 1.61 6.71
CA PHE A 31 -8.59 0.55 6.25
C PHE A 31 -9.38 -0.09 7.41
N ARG A 32 -8.99 0.10 8.68
CA ARG A 32 -9.70 -0.43 9.86
C ARG A 32 -11.20 -0.15 9.87
N ASN A 33 -11.60 1.00 9.33
CA ASN A 33 -13.00 1.41 9.25
C ASN A 33 -13.69 1.00 7.93
N SER A 34 -13.02 0.20 7.08
CA SER A 34 -13.53 -0.22 5.78
C SER A 34 -13.87 -1.71 5.75
N LYS A 35 -14.73 -2.11 4.81
CA LYS A 35 -15.10 -3.52 4.58
C LYS A 35 -13.92 -4.42 4.16
N LEU A 36 -12.79 -3.82 3.78
CA LEU A 36 -11.58 -4.55 3.41
C LEU A 36 -10.76 -4.99 4.63
N TRP A 37 -11.10 -4.51 5.82
CA TRP A 37 -10.38 -4.85 7.04
C TRP A 37 -10.97 -6.06 7.72
N LYS A 38 -10.12 -7.06 7.91
CA LYS A 38 -10.43 -8.26 8.68
C LYS A 38 -9.30 -8.49 9.68
N GLU A 39 -9.47 -7.95 10.88
CA GLU A 39 -8.55 -8.18 12.00
C GLU A 39 -9.05 -9.35 12.83
N SER A 40 -8.26 -10.42 12.85
CA SER A 40 -8.46 -11.55 13.76
C SER A 40 -7.75 -11.35 15.10
N ASP A 41 -6.69 -10.54 15.10
CA ASP A 41 -5.79 -10.33 16.25
C ASP A 41 -5.66 -8.85 16.61
N PRO A 42 -6.21 -8.40 17.75
CA PRO A 42 -6.19 -6.99 18.16
C PRO A 42 -4.79 -6.47 18.50
N LYS A 43 -3.80 -7.36 18.70
CA LYS A 43 -2.39 -7.01 18.94
C LYS A 43 -1.55 -6.86 17.67
N TYR A 44 -2.10 -7.17 16.50
CA TYR A 44 -1.36 -7.11 15.23
C TYR A 44 -1.03 -5.68 14.79
N PHE A 45 -1.83 -4.71 15.23
CA PHE A 45 -1.60 -3.31 14.91
C PHE A 45 -0.37 -2.77 15.62
N THR A 46 0.69 -2.66 14.83
CA THR A 46 1.90 -1.96 15.21
C THR A 46 1.88 -0.61 14.51
N GLY A 47 1.76 0.47 15.30
CA GLY A 47 1.78 1.86 14.82
C GLY A 47 3.18 2.28 14.36
N LYS A 48 3.78 1.53 13.44
CA LYS A 48 5.07 1.85 12.82
C LYS A 48 4.84 2.85 11.70
N GLU A 49 5.56 3.97 11.74
CA GLU A 49 5.54 5.00 10.70
C GLU A 49 6.40 4.65 9.47
N ASP A 50 7.22 3.61 9.55
CA ASP A 50 7.94 3.04 8.41
C ASP A 50 6.96 2.52 7.35
N PRO A 51 7.28 2.60 6.03
CA PRO A 51 8.51 3.09 5.40
C PRO A 51 8.59 4.62 5.20
N GLY A 52 7.74 5.41 5.86
CA GLY A 52 7.68 6.86 5.69
C GLY A 52 6.95 7.31 4.41
N LYS A 53 6.27 8.46 4.48
CA LYS A 53 5.44 9.01 3.37
C LYS A 53 6.27 9.28 2.11
N ASP A 54 7.50 9.75 2.25
CA ASP A 54 8.42 10.01 1.15
C ASP A 54 8.75 8.76 0.32
N PHE A 55 8.91 7.61 0.98
CA PHE A 55 9.20 6.36 0.29
C PHE A 55 8.01 5.92 -0.55
N MET A 56 6.80 5.93 0.04
CA MET A 56 5.56 5.62 -0.67
C MET A 56 5.30 6.57 -1.83
N SER A 57 5.52 7.88 -1.63
CA SER A 57 5.40 8.88 -2.69
C SER A 57 6.30 8.55 -3.88
N LYS A 58 7.58 8.24 -3.64
CA LYS A 58 8.52 7.85 -4.71
C LYS A 58 8.12 6.58 -5.43
N VAL A 59 7.61 5.57 -4.72
CA VAL A 59 7.10 4.34 -5.36
C VAL A 59 5.87 4.65 -6.20
N ARG A 60 4.91 5.44 -5.69
CA ARG A 60 3.69 5.82 -6.41
C ARG A 60 3.96 6.59 -7.68
N ILE A 61 4.93 7.50 -7.69
CA ILE A 61 5.33 8.22 -8.91
C ILE A 61 5.78 7.22 -9.99
N GLN A 62 6.52 6.17 -9.61
CA GLN A 62 7.00 5.14 -10.54
C GLN A 62 5.91 4.21 -11.07
N VAL A 63 4.77 4.12 -10.38
CA VAL A 63 3.62 3.27 -10.75
C VAL A 63 2.35 4.08 -10.97
N ALA A 64 2.46 5.39 -11.21
CA ALA A 64 1.32 6.28 -11.36
C ALA A 64 0.46 5.92 -12.58
N ASP A 65 1.08 5.33 -13.60
CA ASP A 65 0.43 4.77 -14.78
C ASP A 65 -0.53 3.62 -14.44
N LEU A 66 -0.30 2.88 -13.35
CA LEU A 66 -1.16 1.79 -12.91
C LEU A 66 -2.45 2.27 -12.22
N LYS A 67 -2.57 3.58 -11.91
CA LYS A 67 -3.75 4.19 -11.27
C LYS A 67 -4.20 3.47 -9.98
N LEU A 68 -3.25 3.01 -9.17
CA LEU A 68 -3.51 2.32 -7.91
C LEU A 68 -4.05 3.32 -6.87
N LYS A 69 -5.08 2.89 -6.13
CA LYS A 69 -5.69 3.65 -5.04
C LYS A 69 -4.84 3.54 -3.79
N ASP A 70 -4.80 4.60 -3.00
CA ASP A 70 -4.08 4.62 -1.72
C ASP A 70 -4.98 4.72 -0.49
N LYS A 71 -6.26 5.02 -0.72
CA LYS A 71 -7.26 5.16 0.33
C LYS A 71 -8.49 4.33 -0.01
N PRO A 72 -9.20 3.81 1.00
CA PRO A 72 -10.51 3.23 0.76
C PRO A 72 -11.45 4.34 0.28
N SER A 73 -12.18 4.10 -0.80
CA SER A 73 -13.33 4.93 -1.15
C SER A 73 -14.46 4.54 -0.20
N ASN A 74 -14.80 5.43 0.72
CA ASN A 74 -15.93 5.27 1.63
C ASN A 74 -17.24 5.59 0.92
#